data_AF-A0A1Y0RLH6-F1
#
_entry.id   AF-A0A1Y0RLH6-F1
#
_cell.length_a   1.000
_cell.length_b   1.000
_cell.length_c   1.000
_cell.angle_alpha   90.00
_cell.angle_beta   90.00
_cell.angle_gamma   90.00
#
_symmetry.space_group_name_H-M   'P 1'
#
loop_
_entity.id
_entity.type
_entity.pdbx_description
1 polymer ?
#
loop_
_entity_poly.entity_id
_entity_poly.type
_entity_poly.pdbx_seq_one_letter_code
_entity_poly.pdbx_strand_id
1 'polypeptide(L)'
;MFFLLPLVGVAVGAAVGALVTHASSENDKQAAEHHRLVANDLTNKFSNLEKIYNEYVDESKSKIDDLTRQHALDEVEKDFLRIAIRLQQSLYMLMWDIDNKPTYDALIDFEEAVVATNKVLSELNEEPIQIPNKYFLRNLTRVKRALSYELKKGKLSLDRVGD
;
A
#
# COMPACT_ATOMS: atom_id res chain seq x y z
N MET A 1 -24.18 3.47 4.86
CA MET A 1 -22.99 3.77 4.04
C MET A 1 -21.80 3.37 4.88
N PHE A 2 -21.05 2.36 4.45
CA PHE A 2 -19.99 1.74 5.23
C PHE A 2 -18.82 2.73 5.43
N PHE A 3 -18.16 2.62 6.58
CA PHE A 3 -16.99 3.42 6.94
C PHE A 3 -15.78 2.94 6.13
N LEU A 4 -15.62 3.48 4.92
CA LEU A 4 -14.53 3.15 3.98
C LEU A 4 -13.19 3.77 4.42
N LEU A 5 -13.24 4.84 5.21
CA LEU A 5 -12.09 5.62 5.63
C LEU A 5 -11.07 4.79 6.45
N PRO A 6 -11.44 4.09 7.53
CA PRO A 6 -10.50 3.27 8.29
C PRO A 6 -9.77 2.24 7.43
N LEU A 7 -10.47 1.72 6.42
CA LEU A 7 -9.96 0.70 5.53
C LEU A 7 -8.93 1.25 4.54
N VAL A 8 -9.21 2.42 3.98
CA VAL A 8 -8.29 3.19 3.13
C VAL A 8 -7.02 3.53 3.92
N GLY A 9 -7.16 3.94 5.18
CA GLY A 9 -6.02 4.20 6.08
C GLY A 9 -5.12 2.98 6.27
N VAL A 10 -5.70 1.78 6.45
CA VAL A 10 -4.93 0.52 6.56
C VAL A 10 -4.21 0.18 5.26
N ALA A 11 -4.86 0.34 4.10
CA ALA A 11 -4.23 0.07 2.80
C ALA A 11 -3.06 1.01 2.50
N VAL A 12 -3.23 2.30 2.79
CA VAL A 12 -2.16 3.30 2.69
C VAL A 12 -1.03 2.90 3.64
N GLY A 13 -1.31 2.59 4.91
CA GLY A 13 -0.29 2.19 5.88
C GLY A 13 0.52 0.97 5.45
N ALA A 14 -0.13 -0.08 4.93
CA ALA A 14 0.54 -1.29 4.47
C ALA A 14 1.41 -1.04 3.23
N ALA A 15 0.89 -0.34 2.22
CA ALA A 15 1.66 0.00 1.02
C ALA A 15 2.88 0.89 1.34
N VAL A 16 2.75 1.77 2.33
CA VAL A 16 3.84 2.63 2.80
C VAL A 16 4.88 1.85 3.61
N GLY A 17 4.45 1.00 4.54
CA GLY A 17 5.35 0.18 5.36
C GLY A 17 6.27 -0.68 4.50
N ALA A 18 5.68 -1.33 3.49
CA ALA A 18 6.40 -2.14 2.51
C ALA A 18 7.45 -1.34 1.71
N LEU A 19 7.21 -0.05 1.42
CA LEU A 19 8.15 0.76 0.62
C LEU A 19 9.41 1.14 1.43
N VAL A 20 9.29 1.27 2.75
CA VAL A 20 10.38 1.76 3.62
C VAL A 20 11.31 0.63 4.05
N THR A 21 10.82 -0.61 4.16
CA THR A 21 11.59 -1.77 4.63
C THR A 21 12.69 -2.25 3.66
N HIS A 22 12.72 -1.76 2.41
CA HIS A 22 13.66 -2.24 1.36
C HIS A 22 14.83 -1.31 0.99
N ALA A 23 14.91 -0.12 1.56
CA ALA A 23 15.96 0.84 1.22
C ALA A 23 17.31 0.46 1.86
N SER A 24 18.28 -0.01 1.07
CA SER A 24 19.57 -0.48 1.62
C SER A 24 20.84 0.12 0.98
N SER A 25 20.78 0.63 -0.26
CA SER A 25 21.88 1.34 -0.95
C SER A 25 21.67 2.85 -1.01
N GLU A 26 22.71 3.65 -1.27
CA GLU A 26 22.60 5.12 -1.35
C GLU A 26 21.65 5.62 -2.47
N ASN A 27 21.58 4.90 -3.59
CA ASN A 27 20.58 5.16 -4.64
C ASN A 27 19.19 4.69 -4.20
N ASP A 28 19.12 3.57 -3.47
CA ASP A 28 17.86 3.09 -2.87
C ASP A 28 17.38 4.07 -1.81
N LYS A 29 18.26 4.80 -1.12
CA LYS A 29 17.88 5.83 -0.13
C LYS A 29 17.19 7.01 -0.80
N GLN A 30 17.64 7.46 -1.97
CA GLN A 30 16.94 8.54 -2.69
C GLN A 30 15.58 8.09 -3.22
N ALA A 31 15.51 6.87 -3.77
CA ALA A 31 14.24 6.28 -4.19
C ALA A 31 13.30 6.09 -2.99
N ALA A 32 13.82 5.62 -1.86
CA ALA A 32 13.06 5.43 -0.64
C ALA A 32 12.61 6.74 0.00
N GLU A 33 13.42 7.80 -0.03
CA GLU A 33 12.97 9.13 0.39
C GLU A 33 11.86 9.64 -0.53
N HIS A 34 11.97 9.43 -1.85
CA HIS A 34 10.89 9.74 -2.77
C HIS A 34 9.62 8.95 -2.44
N HIS A 35 9.74 7.65 -2.18
CA HIS A 35 8.63 6.79 -1.80
C HIS A 35 8.02 7.18 -0.45
N ARG A 36 8.85 7.60 0.52
CA ARG A 36 8.42 8.13 1.82
C ARG A 36 7.68 9.46 1.68
N LEU A 37 8.10 10.31 0.74
CA LEU A 37 7.38 11.56 0.44
C LEU A 37 6.01 11.28 -0.18
N VAL A 38 5.94 10.36 -1.15
CA VAL A 38 4.68 9.93 -1.76
C VAL A 38 3.76 9.28 -0.73
N ALA A 39 4.31 8.44 0.14
CA ALA A 39 3.65 7.82 1.26
C ALA A 39 3.01 8.85 2.20
N ASN A 40 3.81 9.81 2.66
CA ASN A 40 3.33 10.88 3.53
C ASN A 40 2.27 11.75 2.84
N ASP A 41 2.40 12.02 1.54
CA ASP A 41 1.39 12.73 0.76
C ASP A 41 0.07 11.95 0.69
N LEU A 42 0.11 10.62 0.50
CA LEU A 42 -1.09 9.76 0.55
C LEU A 42 -1.74 9.78 1.93
N THR A 43 -0.96 9.59 2.99
CA THR A 43 -1.46 9.61 4.37
C THR A 43 -2.09 10.96 4.70
N ASN A 44 -1.43 12.07 4.35
CA ASN A 44 -1.95 13.40 4.61
C ASN A 44 -3.24 13.68 3.83
N LYS A 45 -3.31 13.29 2.57
CA LYS A 45 -4.52 13.42 1.75
C LYS A 45 -5.68 12.61 2.30
N PHE A 46 -5.39 11.39 2.76
CA PHE A 46 -6.37 10.54 3.41
C PHE A 46 -6.89 11.16 4.72
N SER A 47 -6.01 11.57 5.64
CA SER A 47 -6.41 12.19 6.91
C SER A 47 -7.22 13.47 6.68
N ASN A 48 -6.88 14.24 5.65
CA ASN A 48 -7.66 15.41 5.27
C ASN A 48 -9.05 15.05 4.74
N LEU A 49 -9.15 14.01 3.90
CA LEU A 49 -10.42 13.53 3.37
C LEU A 49 -11.31 12.96 4.48
N GLU A 50 -10.75 12.23 5.44
CA GLU A 50 -11.45 11.74 6.63
C GLU A 50 -12.03 12.90 7.45
N LYS A 51 -11.23 13.94 7.69
CA LYS A 51 -11.68 15.14 8.40
C LYS A 51 -12.82 15.83 7.66
N ILE A 52 -12.65 16.10 6.37
CA ILE A 52 -13.65 16.76 5.53
C ILE A 52 -14.97 15.96 5.52
N TYR A 53 -14.88 14.64 5.35
CA TYR A 53 -16.06 13.78 5.39
C TYR A 53 -16.79 13.85 6.73
N ASN A 54 -16.05 13.78 7.85
CA ASN A 54 -16.63 13.84 9.18
C ASN A 54 -17.31 15.20 9.44
N GLU A 55 -16.65 16.31 9.05
CA GLU A 55 -17.23 17.66 9.12
C GLU A 55 -18.53 17.75 8.31
N TYR A 56 -18.56 17.19 7.10
CA TYR A 56 -19.77 17.18 6.27
C TYR A 56 -20.89 16.28 6.81
N VAL A 57 -20.57 15.12 7.37
CA VAL A 57 -21.57 14.24 7.99
C VAL A 57 -22.22 14.94 9.18
N ASP A 58 -21.43 15.67 9.97
CA ASP A 58 -21.94 16.40 11.13
C ASP A 58 -22.70 17.67 10.74
N GLU A 59 -22.27 18.40 9.72
CA GLU A 59 -22.99 19.57 9.19
C GLU A 59 -24.28 19.18 8.45
N SER A 60 -24.26 18.07 7.70
CA SER A 60 -25.44 17.51 7.02
C SER A 60 -26.52 16.99 7.98
N LYS A 61 -26.16 16.57 9.20
CA LYS A 61 -27.16 16.26 10.25
C LYS A 61 -27.91 17.51 10.72
N SER A 62 -27.32 18.70 10.53
CA SER A 62 -27.84 19.98 11.03
C SER A 62 -28.70 20.73 10.00
N LYS A 63 -28.47 20.56 8.69
CA LYS A 63 -29.26 21.21 7.63
C LYS A 63 -29.37 20.33 6.37
N ILE A 64 -30.59 20.22 5.85
CA ILE A 64 -30.86 19.58 4.55
C ILE A 64 -30.74 20.64 3.46
N ASP A 65 -29.76 20.45 2.58
CA ASP A 65 -29.92 20.72 1.16
C ASP A 65 -29.29 19.51 0.45
N ASP A 66 -30.14 18.56 0.04
CA ASP A 66 -29.70 17.28 -0.54
C ASP A 66 -28.79 17.47 -1.76
N LEU A 67 -28.90 18.61 -2.47
CA LEU A 67 -28.03 18.96 -3.59
C LEU A 67 -26.59 19.27 -3.14
N THR A 68 -26.42 20.06 -2.08
CA THR A 68 -25.10 20.40 -1.52
C THR A 68 -24.46 19.14 -0.94
N ARG A 69 -25.27 18.27 -0.32
CA ARG A 69 -24.82 16.97 0.17
C ARG A 69 -24.38 16.04 -0.96
N GLN A 70 -25.16 15.92 -2.03
CA GLN A 70 -24.81 15.09 -3.19
C GLN A 70 -23.52 15.58 -3.85
N HIS A 71 -23.38 16.89 -4.08
CA HIS A 71 -22.18 17.44 -4.70
C HIS A 71 -20.92 17.20 -3.85
N ALA A 72 -21.03 17.33 -2.52
CA ALA A 72 -19.92 17.02 -1.61
C ALA A 72 -19.57 15.53 -1.60
N LEU A 73 -20.57 14.64 -1.65
CA LEU A 73 -20.34 13.20 -1.77
C LEU A 73 -19.65 12.83 -3.09
N ASP A 74 -20.07 13.43 -4.20
CA ASP A 74 -19.46 13.22 -5.53
C ASP A 74 -17.99 13.69 -5.57
N GLU A 75 -17.67 14.77 -4.86
CA GLU A 75 -16.29 15.29 -4.78
C GLU A 75 -15.40 14.39 -3.92
N VAL A 76 -15.93 13.91 -2.80
CA VAL A 76 -15.26 12.92 -1.94
C VAL A 76 -15.05 11.59 -2.68
N GLU A 77 -16.01 11.14 -3.49
CA GLU A 77 -15.89 9.94 -4.31
C GLU A 77 -14.76 10.06 -5.34
N LYS A 78 -14.64 11.21 -6.02
CA LYS A 78 -13.52 11.49 -6.93
C LYS A 78 -12.16 11.44 -6.21
N ASP A 79 -12.09 11.95 -5.00
CA ASP A 79 -10.87 11.90 -4.21
C ASP A 79 -10.54 10.48 -3.72
N PHE A 80 -11.55 9.65 -3.42
CA PHE A 80 -11.34 8.22 -3.16
C PHE A 80 -10.82 7.47 -4.39
N LEU A 81 -11.40 7.70 -5.57
CA LEU A 81 -10.90 7.12 -6.82
C LEU A 81 -9.45 7.54 -7.09
N ARG A 82 -9.11 8.80 -6.84
CA ARG A 82 -7.72 9.28 -6.94
C ARG A 82 -6.79 8.57 -5.95
N ILE A 83 -7.23 8.31 -4.72
CA ILE A 83 -6.46 7.53 -3.73
C ILE A 83 -6.30 6.07 -4.19
N ALA A 84 -7.35 5.44 -4.68
CA ALA A 84 -7.32 4.08 -5.21
C ALA A 84 -6.30 3.92 -6.34
N ILE A 85 -6.30 4.86 -7.30
CA ILE A 85 -5.31 4.89 -8.39
C ILE A 85 -3.88 5.00 -7.84
N ARG A 86 -3.68 5.86 -6.83
CA ARG A 86 -2.35 6.04 -6.23
C ARG A 86 -1.89 4.83 -5.44
N LEU A 87 -2.79 4.15 -4.72
CA LEU A 87 -2.50 2.88 -4.06
C LEU A 87 -2.09 1.81 -5.07
N GLN A 88 -2.79 1.72 -6.19
CA GLN A 88 -2.41 0.81 -7.28
C GLN A 88 -1.03 1.14 -7.85
N GLN A 89 -0.72 2.43 -8.05
CA GLN A 89 0.61 2.87 -8.48
C GLN A 89 1.70 2.52 -7.46
N SER A 90 1.44 2.71 -6.17
CA SER A 90 2.36 2.31 -5.09
C SER A 90 2.63 0.81 -5.10
N LEU A 91 1.60 -0.03 -5.33
CA LEU A 91 1.78 -1.47 -5.49
C LEU A 91 2.66 -1.83 -6.70
N TYR A 92 2.50 -1.13 -7.84
CA TYR A 92 3.39 -1.36 -9.00
C TYR A 92 4.84 -0.96 -8.72
N MET A 93 5.07 0.11 -7.95
CA MET A 93 6.43 0.49 -7.54
C MET A 93 7.03 -0.54 -6.58
N LEU A 94 6.25 -1.04 -5.62
CA LEU A 94 6.67 -2.17 -4.77
C LEU A 94 7.05 -3.39 -5.59
N MET A 95 6.25 -3.72 -6.61
CA MET A 95 6.56 -4.84 -7.49
C MET A 95 7.89 -4.67 -8.22
N TRP A 96 8.20 -3.44 -8.64
CA TRP A 96 9.45 -3.08 -9.28
C TRP A 96 10.65 -3.21 -8.33
N ASP A 97 10.52 -2.67 -7.11
CA ASP A 97 11.58 -2.73 -6.10
C ASP A 97 11.89 -4.17 -5.68
N ILE A 98 10.87 -4.99 -5.48
CA ILE A 98 11.00 -6.43 -5.21
C ILE A 98 11.63 -7.16 -6.39
N ASP A 99 11.28 -6.78 -7.62
CA ASP A 99 11.89 -7.38 -8.81
C ASP A 99 13.39 -7.05 -8.91
N ASN A 100 13.82 -5.89 -8.42
CA ASN A 100 15.24 -5.52 -8.36
C ASN A 100 15.96 -6.28 -7.24
N LYS A 101 15.41 -6.28 -6.02
CA LYS A 101 16.02 -6.89 -4.84
C LYS A 101 14.98 -7.62 -3.99
N PRO A 102 14.64 -8.87 -4.33
CA PRO A 102 13.63 -9.60 -3.59
C PRO A 102 14.18 -10.01 -2.23
N THR A 103 13.40 -9.78 -1.16
CA THR A 103 13.63 -10.34 0.17
C THR A 103 12.36 -11.05 0.67
N TYR A 104 12.49 -11.84 1.73
CA TYR A 104 11.33 -12.53 2.32
C TYR A 104 10.33 -11.52 2.91
N ASP A 105 10.84 -10.59 3.72
CA ASP A 105 10.04 -9.53 4.34
C ASP A 105 9.31 -8.69 3.29
N ALA A 106 9.95 -8.41 2.14
CA ALA A 106 9.31 -7.68 1.05
C ALA A 106 8.09 -8.34 0.47
N LEU A 107 8.17 -9.66 0.34
CA LEU A 107 7.09 -10.43 -0.25
C LEU A 107 5.90 -10.53 0.71
N ILE A 108 6.17 -10.60 2.02
CA ILE A 108 5.15 -10.57 3.07
C ILE A 108 4.49 -9.19 3.12
N ASP A 109 5.28 -8.13 3.26
CA ASP A 109 4.77 -6.74 3.32
C ASP A 109 3.96 -6.39 2.06
N PHE A 110 4.41 -6.85 0.88
CA PHE A 110 3.68 -6.65 -0.37
C PHE A 110 2.37 -7.44 -0.44
N GLU A 111 2.34 -8.69 0.04
CA GLU A 111 1.10 -9.47 0.13
C GLU A 111 0.08 -8.77 1.04
N GLU A 112 0.52 -8.27 2.20
CA GLU A 112 -0.32 -7.49 3.12
C GLU A 112 -0.84 -6.20 2.48
N ALA A 113 0.02 -5.47 1.75
CA ALA A 113 -0.36 -4.26 1.02
C ALA A 113 -1.40 -4.54 -0.07
N VAL A 114 -1.28 -5.65 -0.80
CA VAL A 114 -2.24 -6.07 -1.82
C VAL A 114 -3.58 -6.44 -1.18
N VAL A 115 -3.58 -7.21 -0.09
CA VAL A 115 -4.80 -7.59 0.65
C VAL A 115 -5.52 -6.34 1.16
N ALA A 116 -4.79 -5.43 1.81
CA ALA A 116 -5.38 -4.21 2.34
C ALA A 116 -5.96 -3.32 1.23
N THR A 117 -5.23 -3.16 0.13
CA THR A 117 -5.69 -2.37 -1.03
C THR A 117 -6.92 -3.00 -1.70
N ASN A 118 -6.93 -4.32 -1.90
CA ASN A 118 -8.08 -5.01 -2.50
C ASN A 118 -9.32 -4.96 -1.61
N LYS A 119 -9.14 -4.95 -0.28
CA LYS A 119 -10.25 -4.74 0.64
C LYS A 119 -10.88 -3.37 0.43
N VAL A 120 -10.07 -2.31 0.24
CA VAL A 120 -10.54 -0.95 -0.08
C VAL A 120 -11.29 -0.90 -1.40
N LEU A 121 -10.70 -1.48 -2.45
CA LEU A 121 -11.31 -1.49 -3.78
C LEU A 121 -12.67 -2.19 -3.78
N SER A 122 -12.77 -3.34 -3.11
CA SER A 122 -14.05 -4.05 -2.96
C SER A 122 -15.11 -3.20 -2.26
N GLU A 123 -14.70 -2.38 -1.30
CA GLU A 123 -15.56 -1.52 -0.52
C GLU A 123 -16.01 -0.26 -1.30
N LEU A 124 -15.18 0.17 -2.27
CA LEU A 124 -15.50 1.17 -3.30
C LEU A 124 -16.26 0.59 -4.51
N ASN A 125 -16.60 -0.70 -4.49
CA ASN A 125 -17.21 -1.42 -5.62
C ASN A 125 -16.35 -1.39 -6.90
N GLU A 126 -15.04 -1.33 -6.72
CA GLU A 126 -14.02 -1.38 -7.77
C GLU A 126 -13.41 -2.78 -7.90
N GLU A 127 -12.85 -3.09 -9.07
CA GLU A 127 -12.21 -4.39 -9.31
C GLU A 127 -10.93 -4.55 -8.48
N PRO A 128 -10.74 -5.72 -7.82
CA PRO A 128 -9.52 -5.98 -7.07
C PRO A 128 -8.32 -6.12 -8.01
N ILE A 129 -7.18 -5.63 -7.55
CA ILE A 129 -5.90 -5.79 -8.24
C ILE A 129 -5.49 -7.26 -8.17
N GLN A 130 -5.35 -7.87 -9.35
CA GLN A 130 -4.88 -9.25 -9.47
C GLN A 130 -3.37 -9.28 -9.63
N ILE A 131 -2.68 -9.83 -8.64
CA ILE A 131 -1.26 -10.15 -8.74
C ILE A 131 -1.11 -11.59 -9.23
N PRO A 132 -0.40 -11.85 -10.35
CA PRO A 132 -0.22 -13.21 -10.84
C PRO A 132 0.51 -14.08 -9.80
N ASN A 133 -0.01 -15.27 -9.47
CA ASN A 133 0.66 -16.21 -8.54
C ASN A 133 2.12 -16.53 -8.95
N LYS A 134 2.39 -16.53 -10.25
CA LYS A 134 3.76 -16.69 -10.80
C LYS A 134 4.74 -15.62 -10.30
N TYR A 135 4.26 -14.42 -9.96
CA TYR A 135 5.07 -13.33 -9.43
C TYR A 135 5.68 -13.71 -8.08
N PHE A 136 4.84 -14.08 -7.12
CA PHE A 136 5.27 -14.51 -5.78
C PHE A 136 6.18 -15.73 -5.85
N LEU A 137 5.80 -16.76 -6.62
CA LEU A 137 6.61 -17.97 -6.78
C LEU A 137 7.99 -17.69 -7.38
N ARG A 138 8.06 -16.81 -8.40
CA ARG A 138 9.32 -16.41 -9.04
C ARG A 138 10.22 -15.70 -8.05
N ASN A 139 9.72 -14.70 -7.34
CA ASN A 139 10.53 -13.90 -6.42
C ASN A 139 10.93 -14.70 -5.18
N LEU A 140 10.06 -15.54 -4.63
CA LEU A 140 10.40 -16.48 -3.56
C LEU A 140 11.55 -17.42 -3.96
N THR A 141 11.53 -17.93 -5.19
CA THR A 141 12.60 -18.79 -5.73
C THR A 141 13.93 -18.03 -5.81
N ARG A 142 13.89 -16.75 -6.20
CA ARG A 142 15.09 -15.89 -6.26
C ARG A 142 15.68 -15.66 -4.87
N VAL A 143 14.84 -15.39 -3.87
CA VAL A 143 15.27 -15.26 -2.46
C VAL A 143 15.95 -16.54 -1.99
N LYS A 144 15.32 -17.70 -2.19
CA LYS A 144 15.87 -19.02 -1.80
C LYS A 144 17.22 -19.31 -2.46
N ARG A 145 17.38 -18.98 -3.75
CA ARG A 145 18.65 -19.15 -4.47
C ARG A 145 19.74 -18.24 -3.92
N ALA A 146 19.41 -16.97 -3.64
CA ALA A 146 20.35 -16.03 -3.05
C ALA A 146 20.83 -16.50 -1.67
N LEU A 147 19.90 -16.94 -0.80
CA LEU A 147 20.23 -17.50 0.51
C LEU A 147 21.15 -18.73 0.40
N SER A 148 20.81 -19.65 -0.51
CA SER A 148 21.59 -20.88 -0.75
C SER A 148 23.02 -20.58 -1.22
N TYR A 149 23.19 -19.50 -2.00
CA TYR A 149 24.50 -19.06 -2.47
C TYR A 149 25.35 -18.43 -1.36
N GLU A 150 24.75 -17.59 -0.50
CA GLU A 150 25.44 -16.97 0.63
C GLU A 150 25.84 -18.00 1.71
N LEU A 151 24.98 -19.01 1.96
CA LEU A 151 25.31 -20.16 2.81
C LEU A 151 26.50 -20.96 2.27
N LYS A 152 26.53 -21.25 0.96
CA LYS A 152 27.66 -21.95 0.32
C LYS A 152 28.97 -21.15 0.33
N LYS A 153 28.89 -19.82 0.44
CA LYS A 153 30.05 -18.93 0.57
C LYS A 153 30.53 -18.75 2.01
N GLY A 154 29.88 -19.40 2.99
CA GLY A 154 30.24 -19.27 4.41
C GLY A 154 29.95 -17.89 5.00
N LYS A 155 29.07 -17.10 4.36
CA LYS A 155 28.72 -15.73 4.79
C LYS A 155 27.55 -15.65 5.76
N LEU A 156 26.81 -16.75 5.96
CA LEU A 156 25.79 -16.88 7.01
C LEU A 156 26.12 -18.10 7.90
N SER A 157 26.20 -17.87 9.21
CA SER A 157 26.21 -18.93 10.22
C SER A 157 24.79 -19.40 10.53
N LEU A 158 24.65 -20.69 10.80
CA LEU A 158 23.41 -21.49 10.86
C LEU A 158 22.53 -21.24 12.10
N ASP A 159 22.53 -20.05 12.70
CA ASP A 159 21.85 -19.80 13.98
C ASP A 159 20.46 -19.14 13.88
N ARG A 160 19.85 -19.08 12.68
CA ARG A 160 18.50 -18.53 12.50
C ARG A 160 17.62 -19.34 11.54
N VAL A 161 17.73 -20.67 11.59
CA VAL A 161 16.79 -21.56 10.89
C VAL A 161 16.26 -22.59 11.90
N GLY A 162 15.31 -22.13 12.70
CA GLY A 162 14.60 -22.83 13.78
C GLY A 162 14.09 -21.74 14.73
N ASP A 163 12.81 -21.43 14.84
CA ASP A 163 11.59 -22.25 14.70
C ASP A 163 10.52 -21.59 13.83
#